data_AF-A0A2H3TU45-F1
#
_entry.id   AF-A0A2H3TU45-F1
#
_cell.length_a   1.000
_cell.length_b   1.000
_cell.length_c   1.000
_cell.angle_alpha   90.00
_cell.angle_beta   90.00
_cell.angle_gamma   90.00
#
_symmetry.space_group_name_H-M   'P 1'
#
loop_
_entity.id
_entity.type
_entity.pdbx_description
1 polymer ?
#
loop_
_entity_poly.entity_id
_entity_poly.type
_entity_poly.pdbx_seq_one_letter_code
_entity_poly.pdbx_strand_id
1 'polypeptide(L)'
;MSNLRKLSKLEEETVLQNTLDLDSRGLPCRISLIEDMANRLLADRNAPPVGKRWAINFINRQPELKSRYQRRLVENTIAKYGIRSDNIWNFNETGFMMGMISTGKVITSAERRGRPKSVQPGSQE
;
A
#
# COMPACT_ATOMS: atom_id res chain seq x y z
N MET A 1 -4.39 -0.18 -30.71
CA MET A 1 -4.40 0.89 -29.67
C MET A 1 -5.85 1.34 -29.58
N SER A 2 -6.61 1.31 -28.49
CA SER A 2 -6.34 1.75 -27.12
C SER A 2 -7.56 1.37 -26.25
N ASN A 3 -7.43 0.44 -25.30
CA ASN A 3 -8.52 0.01 -24.39
C ASN A 3 -7.99 -0.32 -22.98
N LEU A 4 -7.06 0.48 -22.45
CA LEU A 4 -6.51 0.30 -21.11
C LEU A 4 -7.19 1.17 -20.04
N ARG A 5 -8.15 2.02 -20.43
CA ARG A 5 -8.87 2.90 -19.52
C ARG A 5 -10.38 2.70 -19.67
N LYS A 6 -10.99 2.03 -18.68
CA LYS A 6 -12.45 1.84 -18.61
C LYS A 6 -13.21 3.15 -18.37
N LEU A 7 -12.55 4.14 -17.76
CA LEU A 7 -13.09 5.47 -17.53
C LEU A 7 -12.28 6.51 -18.32
N SER A 8 -12.94 7.58 -18.73
CA SER A 8 -12.30 8.74 -19.34
C SER A 8 -11.40 9.46 -18.32
N LYS A 9 -10.45 10.25 -18.82
CA LYS A 9 -9.53 11.01 -17.95
C LYS A 9 -10.28 11.95 -16.98
N LEU A 10 -11.39 12.53 -17.42
CA LEU A 10 -12.23 13.44 -16.62
C LEU A 10 -12.97 12.71 -15.50
N GLU A 11 -13.47 11.51 -15.77
CA GLU A 11 -14.10 10.68 -14.74
C GLU A 11 -13.09 10.17 -13.72
N GLU A 12 -11.91 9.75 -14.20
CA GLU A 12 -10.79 9.40 -13.33
C GLU A 12 -10.46 10.58 -12.40
N GLU A 13 -10.39 11.80 -12.92
CA GLU A 13 -10.15 13.03 -12.15
C GLU A 13 -11.28 13.37 -11.17
N THR A 14 -12.53 13.11 -11.53
CA THR A 14 -13.68 13.29 -10.63
C THR A 14 -13.58 12.33 -9.44
N VAL A 15 -13.21 11.07 -9.68
CA VAL A 15 -12.97 10.07 -8.62
C VAL A 15 -11.78 10.48 -7.75
N LEU A 16 -10.73 11.06 -8.34
CA LEU A 16 -9.60 11.62 -7.58
C LEU A 16 -10.05 12.72 -6.62
N GLN A 17 -10.75 13.74 -7.14
CA GLN A 17 -11.20 14.89 -6.35
C GLN A 17 -12.14 14.47 -5.23
N ASN A 18 -13.07 13.58 -5.51
CA ASN A 18 -13.98 13.06 -4.48
C ASN A 18 -13.20 12.28 -3.40
N THR A 19 -12.22 11.48 -3.79
CA THR A 19 -11.36 10.78 -2.82
C THR A 19 -10.58 11.75 -1.93
N LEU A 20 -10.08 12.86 -2.48
CA LEU A 20 -9.37 13.89 -1.72
C LEU A 20 -10.31 14.68 -0.80
N ASP A 21 -11.53 15.00 -1.23
CA ASP A 21 -12.56 15.61 -0.40
C ASP A 21 -12.90 14.70 0.80
N LEU A 22 -13.11 13.41 0.55
CA LEU A 22 -13.39 12.43 1.60
C LEU A 22 -12.23 12.29 2.60
N ASP A 23 -10.98 12.32 2.12
CA ASP A 23 -9.78 12.34 2.95
C ASP A 23 -9.74 13.59 3.85
N SER A 24 -10.08 14.76 3.28
CA SER A 24 -10.14 16.03 4.03
C SER A 24 -11.19 16.02 5.15
N ARG A 25 -12.26 15.25 4.95
CA ARG A 25 -13.34 15.05 5.94
C ARG A 25 -13.02 13.98 6.98
N GLY A 26 -11.81 13.41 6.95
CA GLY A 26 -11.37 12.39 7.88
C GLY A 26 -11.97 11.00 7.64
N LEU A 27 -12.70 10.80 6.55
CA LEU A 27 -13.28 9.50 6.23
C LEU A 27 -12.20 8.56 5.67
N PRO A 28 -12.20 7.27 6.04
CA PRO A 28 -11.21 6.34 5.54
C PRO A 28 -11.39 6.11 4.03
N CYS A 29 -10.33 6.36 3.25
CA CYS A 29 -10.25 6.02 1.83
C CYS A 29 -10.27 4.50 1.62
N ARG A 30 -11.45 3.89 1.62
CA ARG A 30 -11.65 2.45 1.37
C ARG A 30 -11.62 2.17 -0.13
N ILE A 31 -10.97 1.09 -0.55
CA ILE A 31 -10.98 0.63 -1.96
C ILE A 31 -12.41 0.44 -2.46
N SER A 32 -13.30 -0.11 -1.62
CA SER A 32 -14.71 -0.31 -1.97
C SER A 32 -15.42 0.99 -2.35
N LEU A 33 -15.09 2.11 -1.69
CA LEU A 33 -15.67 3.41 -1.99
C LEU A 33 -15.24 3.93 -3.36
N ILE A 34 -13.97 3.69 -3.73
CA ILE A 34 -13.43 4.04 -5.05
C ILE A 34 -14.09 3.18 -6.14
N GLU A 35 -14.34 1.91 -5.87
CA GLU A 35 -15.09 1.01 -6.77
C GLU A 35 -16.54 1.46 -6.93
N ASP A 36 -17.23 1.81 -5.85
CA ASP A 36 -18.62 2.27 -5.88
C ASP A 36 -18.79 3.56 -6.69
N MET A 37 -17.88 4.53 -6.51
CA MET A 37 -17.88 5.77 -7.30
C MET A 37 -17.69 5.49 -8.78
N ALA A 38 -16.74 4.62 -9.13
CA ALA A 38 -16.49 4.25 -10.52
C ALA A 38 -17.67 3.45 -11.12
N ASN A 39 -18.29 2.55 -10.35
CA ASN A 39 -19.44 1.76 -10.77
C ASN A 39 -20.68 2.62 -11.00
N ARG A 40 -20.89 3.68 -10.19
CA ARG A 40 -21.98 4.64 -10.42
C ARG A 40 -21.82 5.35 -11.77
N LEU A 41 -20.61 5.85 -12.06
CA LEU A 41 -20.31 6.50 -13.35
C LEU A 41 -20.50 5.55 -14.54
N LEU A 42 -20.16 4.26 -14.37
CA LEU A 42 -20.38 3.24 -15.39
C LEU A 42 -21.85 2.87 -15.54
N ALA A 43 -22.61 2.82 -14.44
CA ALA A 43 -24.05 2.54 -14.46
C ALA A 43 -24.82 3.63 -15.22
N ASP A 44 -24.46 4.91 -15.04
CA ASP A 44 -25.04 6.03 -15.79
C ASP A 44 -24.82 5.91 -17.32
N ARG A 45 -23.75 5.20 -17.72
CA ARG A 45 -23.41 4.93 -19.13
C ARG A 45 -23.91 3.58 -19.62
N ASN A 46 -24.69 2.87 -18.81
CA ASN A 46 -25.11 1.50 -19.05
C ASN A 46 -23.93 0.55 -19.38
N ALA A 47 -22.79 0.79 -18.73
CA ALA A 47 -21.54 0.07 -18.94
C ALA A 47 -21.32 -0.99 -17.85
N PRO A 48 -20.59 -2.09 -18.15
CA PRO A 48 -20.32 -3.13 -17.16
C PRO A 48 -19.41 -2.62 -16.04
N PRO A 49 -19.56 -3.13 -14.81
CA PRO A 49 -18.83 -2.65 -13.64
C PRO A 49 -17.31 -2.79 -13.77
N VAL A 50 -16.59 -2.09 -12.89
CA VAL A 50 -15.13 -2.20 -12.80
C VAL A 50 -14.72 -3.62 -12.37
N GLY A 51 -13.57 -4.09 -12.85
CA GLY A 51 -13.04 -5.39 -12.45
C GLY A 51 -12.40 -5.34 -11.05
N LYS A 52 -12.29 -6.49 -10.37
CA LYS A 52 -11.76 -6.62 -8.99
C LYS A 52 -10.38 -5.98 -8.75
N ARG A 53 -9.55 -5.83 -9.79
CA ARG A 53 -8.20 -5.22 -9.68
C ARG A 53 -8.16 -3.76 -10.16
N TRP A 54 -9.28 -3.22 -10.63
CA TRP A 54 -9.33 -1.92 -11.27
C TRP A 54 -8.97 -0.81 -10.28
N ALA A 55 -9.55 -0.80 -9.08
CA ALA A 55 -9.28 0.24 -8.09
C ALA A 55 -7.81 0.24 -7.61
N ILE A 56 -7.25 -0.95 -7.39
CA ILE A 56 -5.81 -1.10 -7.06
C ILE A 56 -4.93 -0.58 -8.21
N ASN A 57 -5.25 -0.94 -9.45
CA ASN A 57 -4.51 -0.46 -10.61
C ASN A 57 -4.71 1.05 -10.86
N PHE A 58 -5.85 1.62 -10.48
CA PHE A 58 -6.14 3.04 -10.54
C PHE A 58 -5.28 3.81 -9.54
N ILE A 59 -5.25 3.37 -8.28
CA ILE A 59 -4.38 3.95 -7.24
C ILE A 59 -2.91 3.86 -7.64
N ASN A 60 -2.46 2.71 -8.19
CA ASN A 60 -1.08 2.53 -8.62
C ASN A 60 -0.67 3.42 -9.81
N ARG A 61 -1.62 3.87 -10.62
CA ARG A 61 -1.38 4.81 -11.73
C ARG A 61 -1.21 6.25 -11.26
N GLN A 62 -1.59 6.56 -10.02
CA GLN A 62 -1.69 7.92 -9.50
C GLN A 62 -0.77 8.08 -8.27
N PRO A 63 0.45 8.61 -8.44
CA PRO A 63 1.44 8.65 -7.36
C PRO A 63 0.97 9.42 -6.12
N GLU A 64 0.22 10.51 -6.31
CA GLU A 64 -0.34 11.31 -5.21
C GLU A 64 -1.33 10.51 -4.36
N LEU A 65 -2.27 9.81 -5.00
CA LEU A 65 -3.20 8.92 -4.30
C LEU A 65 -2.48 7.75 -3.66
N LYS A 66 -1.46 7.19 -4.31
CA LYS A 66 -0.71 6.06 -3.77
C LYS A 66 -0.09 6.41 -2.43
N SER A 67 0.60 7.55 -2.34
CA SER A 67 1.22 8.01 -1.09
C SER A 67 0.18 8.30 0.00
N ARG A 68 -0.95 8.92 -0.36
CA ARG A 68 -2.05 9.20 0.57
C ARG A 68 -2.71 7.93 1.09
N TYR A 69 -3.05 7.01 0.19
CA TYR A 69 -3.64 5.72 0.51
C TYR A 69 -2.73 4.88 1.42
N GLN A 70 -1.43 4.83 1.11
CA GLN A 70 -0.46 4.11 1.95
C GLN A 70 -0.39 4.69 3.36
N ARG A 71 -0.32 6.01 3.51
CA ARG A 71 -0.31 6.67 4.82
C ARG A 71 -1.55 6.32 5.63
N ARG A 72 -2.73 6.42 5.02
CA ARG A 72 -4.00 6.13 5.68
C ARG A 72 -4.13 4.66 6.08
N LEU A 73 -3.59 3.74 5.27
CA LEU A 73 -3.57 2.31 5.58
C LEU A 73 -2.68 2.01 6.80
N VAL A 74 -1.54 2.70 6.92
CA VAL A 74 -0.67 2.62 8.10
C VAL A 74 -1.39 3.19 9.33
N GLU A 75 -1.98 4.37 9.24
CA GLU A 75 -2.76 4.99 10.33
C GLU A 75 -3.89 4.07 10.83
N ASN A 76 -4.68 3.50 9.90
CA ASN A 76 -5.76 2.57 10.24
C ASN A 76 -5.24 1.28 10.89
N THR A 77 -4.07 0.79 10.46
CA THR A 77 -3.45 -0.41 11.04
C THR A 77 -2.96 -0.15 12.45
N ILE A 78 -2.30 0.99 12.67
CA ILE A 78 -1.87 1.46 14.00
C ILE A 78 -3.08 1.55 14.94
N ALA A 79 -4.15 2.22 14.51
CA ALA A 79 -5.38 2.36 15.29
C ALA A 79 -6.04 1.00 15.58
N LYS A 80 -6.17 0.13 14.56
CA LYS A 80 -6.82 -1.18 14.70
C LYS A 80 -6.12 -2.09 15.70
N TYR A 81 -4.79 -2.08 15.71
CA TYR A 81 -3.98 -2.96 16.56
C TYR A 81 -3.46 -2.25 17.82
N GLY A 82 -3.87 -1.00 18.06
CA GLY A 82 -3.41 -0.22 19.21
C GLY A 82 -1.88 -0.07 19.23
N ILE A 83 -1.25 -0.01 18.06
CA ILE A 83 0.21 0.09 17.94
C ILE A 83 0.60 1.44 18.53
N ARG A 84 1.32 1.41 19.65
CA ARG A 84 1.86 2.63 20.25
C ARG A 84 2.93 3.20 19.33
N SER A 85 3.07 4.53 19.28
CA SER A 85 4.08 5.20 18.45
C SER A 85 5.51 4.72 18.73
N ASP A 86 5.78 4.36 19.98
CA ASP A 86 7.01 3.77 20.51
C ASP A 86 7.25 2.31 20.07
N ASN A 87 6.24 1.65 19.47
CA ASN A 87 6.35 0.34 18.84
C ASN A 87 6.44 0.43 17.30
N ILE A 88 6.48 1.63 16.72
CA ILE A 88 6.68 1.85 15.29
C ILE A 88 8.19 1.88 15.03
N TRP A 89 8.80 0.71 15.01
CA TRP A 89 10.21 0.56 14.65
C TRP A 89 10.35 0.66 13.13
N ASN A 90 11.18 1.60 12.69
CA ASN A 90 11.70 1.67 11.33
C ASN A 90 12.55 0.41 11.06
N PHE A 91 12.29 -0.26 9.93
CA PHE A 91 13.02 -1.48 9.49
C PHE A 91 14.51 -1.23 9.17
N ASN A 92 15.10 -0.12 9.61
CA ASN A 92 16.49 0.26 9.35
C ASN A 92 17.44 -0.01 10.54
N GLU A 93 16.95 -0.48 11.70
CA GLU A 93 17.78 -0.55 12.92
C GLU A 93 17.97 -1.94 13.54
N THR A 94 17.76 -3.04 12.80
CA THR A 94 18.26 -4.35 13.29
C THR A 94 18.58 -5.32 12.16
N GLY A 95 19.85 -5.39 11.80
CA GLY A 95 20.49 -6.68 11.57
C GLY A 95 21.03 -6.99 10.19
N PHE A 96 20.78 -6.20 9.13
CA PHE A 96 21.38 -6.47 7.82
C PHE A 96 21.90 -5.22 7.09
N MET A 97 23.18 -5.27 6.70
CA MET A 97 23.82 -4.27 5.84
C MET A 97 23.56 -4.65 4.38
N MET A 98 22.89 -3.75 3.65
CA MET A 98 22.56 -3.91 2.23
C MET A 98 23.51 -3.05 1.39
N GLY A 99 24.40 -3.68 0.63
CA GLY A 99 25.36 -3.00 -0.25
C GLY A 99 25.18 -3.36 -1.72
N MET A 100 25.35 -2.39 -2.62
CA MET A 100 25.47 -2.63 -4.07
C MET A 100 26.94 -2.73 -4.43
N ILE A 101 27.37 -3.87 -4.96
CA ILE A 101 28.63 -4.00 -5.69
C ILE A 101 28.30 -4.19 -7.16
N SER A 102 29.17 -3.68 -8.05
CA SER A 102 28.96 -3.40 -9.48
C SER A 102 28.00 -4.33 -10.28
N THR A 103 27.90 -5.62 -9.98
CA THR A 103 27.03 -6.57 -10.69
C THR A 103 25.98 -7.31 -9.84
N GLY A 104 25.79 -6.99 -8.55
CA GLY A 104 24.83 -7.70 -7.71
C GLY A 104 24.46 -7.05 -6.37
N LYS A 105 23.24 -7.34 -5.89
CA LYS A 105 22.69 -6.91 -4.60
C LYS A 105 23.14 -7.88 -3.50
N VAL A 106 23.84 -7.38 -2.48
CA VAL A 106 24.36 -8.20 -1.37
C VAL A 106 23.63 -7.86 -0.06
N ILE A 107 23.24 -8.92 0.68
CA ILE A 107 22.60 -8.85 2.00
C ILE A 107 23.56 -9.50 3.01
N THR A 108 24.07 -8.76 3.99
CA THR A 108 24.91 -9.34 5.08
C THR A 108 24.34 -9.01 6.45
N SER A 109 24.50 -9.88 7.45
CA SER A 109 24.08 -9.57 8.83
C SER A 109 25.06 -8.60 9.51
N ALA A 110 24.58 -7.53 10.14
CA ALA A 110 25.43 -6.44 10.65
C ALA A 110 26.11 -6.69 12.00
N GLU A 111 25.68 -7.67 12.81
CA GLU A 111 26.28 -7.92 14.13
C GLU A 111 26.60 -9.40 14.38
N ARG A 112 27.91 -9.74 14.40
CA ARG A 112 28.46 -10.85 15.19
C ARG A 112 29.85 -10.49 15.72
N ARG A 113 29.91 -9.69 16.79
CA ARG A 113 31.07 -9.73 17.70
C ARG A 113 30.81 -10.78 18.77
N GLY A 114 31.54 -11.90 18.70
CA GLY A 114 31.76 -12.80 19.84
C GLY A 114 30.90 -14.08 19.89
N ARG A 115 31.55 -15.20 19.54
CA ARG A 115 31.19 -16.63 19.73
C ARG A 115 29.93 -17.19 19.01
N PRO A 116 30.05 -18.32 18.29
CA PRO A 116 28.89 -19.04 17.80
C PRO A 116 28.14 -19.69 18.98
N LYS A 117 26.83 -19.41 19.12
CA LYS A 117 25.95 -20.22 19.98
C LYS A 117 25.62 -21.52 19.24
N SER A 118 25.82 -22.64 19.92
CA SER A 118 25.39 -23.97 19.50
C SER A 118 23.88 -23.97 19.22
N VAL A 119 23.50 -24.54 18.07
CA VAL A 119 22.12 -24.85 17.72
C VAL A 119 21.53 -25.74 18.83
N GLN A 120 20.49 -25.27 19.49
CA GLN A 120 19.68 -26.10 20.39
C GLN A 120 18.66 -26.87 19.53
N PRO A 121 18.58 -28.21 19.63
CA PRO A 121 17.56 -29.00 18.97
C PRO A 121 16.23 -28.77 19.68
N GLY A 122 15.18 -28.49 18.91
CA GLY A 122 13.83 -28.32 19.45
C GLY A 122 13.25 -29.63 19.96
N SER A 123 12.61 -29.57 21.13
CA SER A 123 11.57 -30.51 21.52
C SER A 123 10.28 -29.70 21.65
N GLN A 124 9.34 -30.01 20.77
CA GLN A 124 7.94 -29.60 20.86
C GLN A 124 7.30 -30.31 22.07
N GLU A 125 6.47 -29.59 22.81
CA GLU A 125 5.21 -30.13 23.34
C GLU A 125 4.06 -29.60 22.49
#